data_AF-A0AA86M5P8-F1
#
_entry.id   AF-A0AA86M5P8-F1
#
_cell.length_a   1.000
_cell.length_b   1.000
_cell.length_c   1.000
_cell.angle_alpha   90.00
_cell.angle_beta   90.00
_cell.angle_gamma   90.00
#
_symmetry.space_group_name_H-M   'P 1'
#
loop_
_entity.id
_entity.type
_entity.pdbx_description
1 polymer ?
#
loop_
_entity_poly.entity_id
_entity_poly.type
_entity_poly.pdbx_seq_one_letter_code
_entity_poly.pdbx_strand_id
1 'polypeptide(L)'
;MTLLKPALLLSVCILTACGGGGGGGGGGGGDKTPPTTTPPVQTDNGSTDNNAGTTPTPPASAPASQATGGTISGYTYTTPQGRQYTMRGNGVSAMYVFTESLQSTDGSRHSATSWCCGRMSYTTFGTWTDFKTGKHDVFYTGEPTLAANVPTQGTATYIGHGLREDVRSDATFNVDFGAKTINGNIAAADGFGSAVAMQGNIADGGFTGKAQSGGQDGTFTGHFNGPAAQELGGIASFADTTQNVAFGATRQ
;
A
#
# COMPACT_ATOMS: atom_id res chain seq x y z
N MET A 1 36.36 34.16 -23.51
CA MET A 1 37.54 33.36 -23.15
C MET A 1 37.74 33.45 -21.65
N THR A 2 37.37 32.39 -20.93
CA THR A 2 37.99 31.92 -19.67
C THR A 2 37.34 30.58 -19.35
N LEU A 3 38.04 29.49 -19.69
CA LEU A 3 37.67 28.11 -19.38
C LEU A 3 37.94 27.85 -17.89
N LEU A 4 36.96 27.33 -17.16
CA LEU A 4 37.16 26.65 -15.88
C LEU A 4 36.90 25.14 -16.06
N LYS A 5 37.91 24.32 -15.77
CA LYS A 5 37.88 22.85 -15.82
C LYS A 5 37.20 22.27 -14.57
N PRO A 6 36.40 21.19 -14.68
CA PRO A 6 35.99 20.40 -13.53
C PRO A 6 37.04 19.31 -13.20
N ALA A 7 37.47 19.26 -11.94
CA ALA A 7 38.30 18.18 -11.41
C ALA A 7 37.42 16.98 -11.04
N LEU A 8 37.70 15.84 -11.66
CA LEU A 8 37.05 14.55 -11.43
C LEU A 8 37.75 13.86 -10.24
N LEU A 9 37.05 13.70 -9.11
CA LEU A 9 37.52 12.92 -7.96
C LEU A 9 36.95 11.50 -8.07
N LEU A 10 37.81 10.56 -8.49
CA LEU A 10 37.59 9.12 -8.38
C LEU A 10 37.86 8.67 -6.93
N SER A 11 36.83 8.23 -6.21
CA SER A 11 37.00 7.45 -4.97
C SER A 11 36.80 5.97 -5.27
N VAL A 12 37.90 5.22 -5.20
CA VAL A 12 37.95 3.75 -5.22
C VAL A 12 37.94 3.27 -3.77
N CYS A 13 36.89 2.55 -3.36
CA CYS A 13 36.92 1.78 -2.11
C CYS A 13 37.21 0.31 -2.43
N ILE A 14 38.19 -0.21 -1.70
CA ILE A 14 38.88 -1.47 -1.91
C ILE A 14 38.12 -2.57 -1.18
N LEU A 15 37.81 -3.67 -1.87
CA LEU A 15 37.27 -4.89 -1.27
C LEU A 15 38.33 -5.55 -0.39
N THR A 16 38.10 -5.63 0.91
CA THR A 16 38.88 -6.51 1.79
C THR A 16 38.34 -7.93 1.71
N ALA A 17 39.06 -8.78 0.99
CA ALA A 17 38.99 -10.22 1.12
C ALA A 17 39.77 -10.66 2.37
N CYS A 18 39.13 -11.46 3.21
CA CYS A 18 39.74 -12.31 4.24
C CYS A 18 38.75 -13.48 4.42
N GLY A 19 39.05 -14.76 4.22
CA GLY A 19 40.34 -15.45 4.16
C GLY A 19 40.49 -16.38 5.36
N GLY A 20 40.10 -17.66 5.21
CA GLY A 20 40.46 -18.78 6.11
C GLY A 20 39.25 -19.55 6.65
N GLY A 21 39.16 -20.89 6.62
CA GLY A 21 40.09 -21.95 6.20
C GLY A 21 39.95 -23.19 7.10
N GLY A 22 39.52 -24.34 6.54
CA GLY A 22 39.72 -25.73 7.02
C GLY A 22 38.82 -26.26 8.16
N GLY A 23 38.33 -27.50 8.20
CA GLY A 23 38.46 -28.68 7.34
C GLY A 23 37.87 -29.96 8.00
N GLY A 24 37.44 -30.93 7.16
CA GLY A 24 37.31 -32.38 7.44
C GLY A 24 36.11 -32.86 8.27
N GLY A 25 35.33 -33.89 7.93
CA GLY A 25 35.37 -34.87 6.84
C GLY A 25 34.27 -35.96 7.01
N GLY A 26 34.04 -36.72 5.92
CA GLY A 26 33.26 -37.98 5.85
C GLY A 26 31.73 -37.84 5.85
N GLY A 27 30.93 -38.45 4.98
CA GLY A 27 31.10 -39.43 3.91
C GLY A 27 29.71 -40.01 3.56
N GLY A 28 29.44 -40.24 2.26
CA GLY A 28 28.20 -40.83 1.71
C GLY A 28 27.04 -39.82 1.58
N GLY A 29 26.35 -39.63 0.47
CA GLY A 29 26.11 -40.44 -0.72
C GLY A 29 24.60 -40.38 -0.97
N GLY A 30 24.15 -39.65 -2.02
CA GLY A 30 22.77 -39.68 -2.51
C GLY A 30 21.95 -38.39 -2.37
N ASP A 31 21.34 -37.99 -3.49
CA ASP A 31 20.11 -37.21 -3.69
C ASP A 31 20.06 -35.69 -3.45
N LYS A 32 19.81 -34.96 -4.56
CA LYS A 32 19.35 -33.56 -4.58
C LYS A 32 17.83 -33.54 -4.59
N THR A 33 17.22 -33.19 -3.47
CA THR A 33 15.88 -32.58 -3.39
C THR A 33 15.88 -31.46 -2.33
N PRO A 34 15.17 -30.34 -2.54
CA PRO A 34 15.17 -29.21 -1.60
C PRO A 34 14.37 -29.54 -0.32
N PRO A 35 14.76 -29.01 0.86
CA PRO A 35 14.14 -29.39 2.13
C PRO A 35 12.78 -28.72 2.34
N THR A 36 11.75 -29.55 2.52
CA THR A 36 10.47 -29.21 3.16
C THR A 36 10.67 -29.12 4.68
N THR A 37 10.41 -27.95 5.27
CA THR A 37 10.40 -27.79 6.73
C THR A 37 9.14 -28.43 7.32
N THR A 38 9.33 -29.56 8.00
CA THR A 38 8.28 -30.20 8.82
C THR A 38 8.25 -29.51 10.18
N PRO A 39 7.08 -29.17 10.77
CA PRO A 39 7.01 -28.65 12.14
C PRO A 39 7.52 -29.69 13.15
N PRO A 40 8.12 -29.27 14.28
CA PRO A 40 8.61 -30.20 15.29
C PRO A 40 7.45 -30.96 15.96
N VAL A 41 7.59 -32.28 16.03
CA VAL A 41 6.76 -33.18 16.84
C VAL A 41 7.19 -33.00 18.30
N GLN A 42 6.26 -32.60 19.16
CA GLN A 42 6.44 -32.64 20.61
C GLN A 42 5.60 -33.79 21.18
N THR A 43 6.30 -34.71 21.84
CA THR A 43 5.75 -35.90 22.50
C THR A 43 4.99 -35.50 23.77
N ASP A 44 3.82 -36.12 23.94
CA ASP A 44 2.84 -35.96 25.02
C ASP A 44 3.38 -36.42 26.39
N ASN A 45 2.93 -35.74 27.46
CA ASN A 45 2.81 -36.34 28.79
C ASN A 45 1.66 -35.62 29.53
N GLY A 46 0.51 -36.30 29.60
CA GLY A 46 -0.76 -35.71 29.99
C GLY A 46 -0.89 -35.25 31.44
N SER A 47 -1.74 -34.23 31.62
CA SER A 47 -2.60 -34.07 32.78
C SER A 47 -3.85 -33.30 32.34
N THR A 48 -5.00 -33.87 32.67
CA THR A 48 -6.36 -33.39 32.41
C THR A 48 -6.61 -32.00 32.98
N ASP A 49 -7.09 -31.07 32.15
CA ASP A 49 -8.04 -30.03 32.54
C ASP A 49 -8.77 -29.48 31.29
N ASN A 50 -10.10 -29.58 31.31
CA ASN A 50 -10.98 -29.10 30.26
C ASN A 50 -11.10 -27.57 30.35
N ASN A 51 -10.40 -26.85 29.48
CA ASN A 51 -10.85 -25.51 29.08
C ASN A 51 -10.47 -25.27 27.61
N ALA A 52 -11.42 -25.51 26.72
CA ALA A 52 -11.29 -25.24 25.29
C ALA A 52 -11.28 -23.72 25.06
N GLY A 53 -10.12 -23.10 25.27
CA GLY A 53 -9.82 -21.77 24.77
C GLY A 53 -9.62 -21.87 23.26
N THR A 54 -10.62 -21.45 22.49
CA THR A 54 -10.46 -21.22 21.05
C THR A 54 -9.46 -20.09 20.88
N THR A 55 -8.18 -20.43 20.66
CA THR A 55 -7.24 -19.46 20.10
C THR A 55 -7.82 -19.03 18.76
N PRO A 56 -8.20 -17.76 18.56
CA PRO A 56 -8.73 -17.33 17.27
C PRO A 56 -7.62 -17.53 16.25
N THR A 57 -7.80 -18.48 15.34
CA THR A 57 -6.95 -18.63 14.17
C THR A 57 -6.97 -17.28 13.44
N PRO A 58 -5.83 -16.60 13.25
CA PRO A 58 -5.79 -15.37 12.46
C PRO A 58 -6.43 -15.65 11.09
N PRO A 59 -7.18 -14.70 10.51
CA PRO A 59 -7.75 -14.87 9.18
C PRO A 59 -6.62 -15.25 8.22
N ALA A 60 -6.75 -16.41 7.57
CA ALA A 60 -5.75 -16.93 6.65
C ALA A 60 -5.71 -16.16 5.31
N SER A 61 -6.73 -15.34 5.03
CA SER A 61 -6.81 -14.55 3.80
C SER A 61 -6.24 -13.15 4.03
N ALA A 62 -5.31 -12.75 3.16
CA ALA A 62 -4.81 -11.39 3.15
C ALA A 62 -5.95 -10.37 2.86
N PRO A 63 -5.93 -9.17 3.45
CA PRO A 63 -6.93 -8.15 3.18
C PRO A 63 -6.95 -7.78 1.68
N ALA A 64 -8.14 -7.47 1.18
CA ALA A 64 -8.39 -7.28 -0.24
C ALA A 64 -8.30 -5.81 -0.67
N SER A 65 -7.71 -5.59 -1.84
CA SER A 65 -7.78 -4.33 -2.59
C SER A 65 -9.22 -3.97 -2.97
N GLN A 66 -9.52 -2.68 -3.13
CA GLN A 66 -10.89 -2.23 -3.45
C GLN A 66 -10.92 -1.11 -4.49
N ALA A 67 -12.06 -1.02 -5.18
CA ALA A 67 -12.42 0.07 -6.06
C ALA A 67 -13.91 0.40 -5.87
N THR A 68 -14.29 1.67 -5.88
CA THR A 68 -15.71 2.09 -5.81
C THR A 68 -16.44 1.88 -7.15
N GLY A 69 -15.68 1.75 -8.23
CA GLY A 69 -16.17 1.40 -9.56
C GLY A 69 -15.05 0.79 -10.40
N GLY A 70 -15.44 0.07 -11.46
CA GLY A 70 -14.51 -0.76 -12.22
C GLY A 70 -14.09 -1.99 -11.43
N THR A 71 -12.94 -2.57 -11.76
CA THR A 71 -12.35 -3.71 -11.04
C THR A 71 -10.85 -3.53 -10.87
N ILE A 72 -10.30 -4.10 -9.80
CA ILE A 72 -8.87 -4.09 -9.51
C ILE A 72 -8.37 -5.53 -9.36
N SER A 73 -7.31 -5.90 -10.08
CA SER A 73 -6.67 -7.20 -9.98
C SER A 73 -5.14 -7.05 -10.04
N GLY A 74 -4.48 -7.34 -8.93
CA GLY A 74 -3.09 -6.94 -8.73
C GLY A 74 -2.92 -5.45 -9.01
N TYR A 75 -1.94 -5.09 -9.83
CA TYR A 75 -1.70 -3.69 -10.24
C TYR A 75 -2.45 -3.25 -11.49
N THR A 76 -3.46 -4.01 -11.94
CA THR A 76 -4.26 -3.67 -13.11
C THR A 76 -5.65 -3.19 -12.71
N TYR A 77 -5.94 -1.93 -13.02
CA TYR A 77 -7.27 -1.34 -12.87
C TYR A 77 -8.03 -1.41 -14.19
N THR A 78 -9.24 -1.97 -14.17
CA THR A 78 -10.18 -1.94 -15.29
C THR A 78 -11.27 -0.92 -14.99
N THR A 79 -11.34 0.14 -15.78
CA THR A 79 -12.37 1.18 -15.65
C THR A 79 -13.79 0.62 -15.85
N PRO A 80 -14.84 1.32 -15.39
CA PRO A 80 -16.23 0.99 -15.73
C PRO A 80 -16.51 0.89 -17.24
N GLN A 81 -15.68 1.54 -18.06
CA GLN A 81 -15.77 1.54 -19.52
C GLN A 81 -14.99 0.38 -20.18
N GLY A 82 -14.41 -0.53 -19.38
CA GLY A 82 -13.69 -1.71 -19.87
C GLY A 82 -12.24 -1.48 -20.28
N ARG A 83 -11.70 -0.25 -20.13
CA ARG A 83 -10.28 0.04 -20.38
C ARG A 83 -9.41 -0.42 -19.22
N GLN A 84 -8.28 -1.04 -19.52
CA GLN A 84 -7.34 -1.56 -18.54
C GLN A 84 -6.08 -0.70 -18.46
N TYR A 85 -5.61 -0.46 -17.23
CA TYR A 85 -4.38 0.25 -16.93
C TYR A 85 -3.54 -0.57 -15.96
N THR A 86 -2.36 -1.00 -16.40
CA THR A 86 -1.36 -1.62 -15.52
C THR A 86 -0.52 -0.51 -14.90
N MET A 87 -0.74 -0.26 -13.62
CA MET A 87 -0.24 0.91 -12.91
C MET A 87 1.22 0.77 -12.48
N ARG A 88 1.76 -0.45 -12.52
CA ARG A 88 3.17 -0.76 -12.31
C ARG A 88 3.80 -1.38 -13.55
N GLY A 89 4.76 -0.68 -14.14
CA GLY A 89 5.62 -1.17 -15.21
C GLY A 89 7.10 -1.25 -14.80
N ASN A 90 7.97 -1.64 -15.73
CA ASN A 90 9.42 -1.58 -15.53
C ASN A 90 9.89 -0.11 -15.53
N GLY A 91 10.47 0.35 -14.42
CA GLY A 91 11.00 1.71 -14.27
C GLY A 91 10.01 2.67 -13.60
N VAL A 92 9.85 2.57 -12.28
CA VAL A 92 9.07 3.53 -11.48
C VAL A 92 9.86 4.83 -11.36
N SER A 93 9.39 5.91 -12.00
CA SER A 93 9.93 7.25 -11.76
C SER A 93 9.44 7.78 -10.42
N ALA A 94 10.26 8.58 -9.72
CA ALA A 94 9.89 9.19 -8.45
C ALA A 94 8.96 10.42 -8.57
N MET A 95 8.40 10.72 -9.75
CA MET A 95 7.45 11.84 -9.96
C MET A 95 5.99 11.44 -9.71
N TYR A 96 5.10 12.45 -9.65
CA TYR A 96 4.10 12.65 -8.59
C TYR A 96 2.69 12.07 -8.76
N VAL A 97 2.15 12.01 -9.97
CA VAL A 97 0.86 11.38 -10.35
C VAL A 97 0.98 10.98 -11.83
N PHE A 98 0.54 9.78 -12.21
CA PHE A 98 0.35 9.39 -13.62
C PHE A 98 -1.09 9.58 -14.01
N THR A 99 -1.35 10.08 -15.23
CA THR A 99 -2.71 10.30 -15.73
C THR A 99 -2.84 9.86 -17.18
N GLU A 100 -3.79 8.99 -17.45
CA GLU A 100 -4.20 8.57 -18.80
C GLU A 100 -5.61 9.07 -19.08
N SER A 101 -5.80 9.77 -20.20
CA SER A 101 -7.09 10.35 -20.57
C SER A 101 -7.62 9.77 -21.88
N LEU A 102 -8.90 9.42 -21.90
CA LEU A 102 -9.64 9.18 -23.13
C LEU A 102 -10.21 10.52 -23.64
N GLN A 103 -9.83 10.89 -24.86
CA GLN A 103 -10.27 12.11 -25.52
C GLN A 103 -10.81 11.81 -26.92
N SER A 104 -11.73 12.64 -27.41
CA SER A 104 -12.11 12.68 -28.83
C SER A 104 -11.11 13.47 -29.66
N THR A 105 -11.22 13.38 -30.99
CA THR A 105 -10.34 14.09 -31.96
C THR A 105 -10.37 15.61 -31.80
N ASP A 106 -11.46 16.16 -31.28
CA ASP A 106 -11.63 17.59 -31.00
C ASP A 106 -10.99 18.04 -29.66
N GLY A 107 -10.36 17.12 -28.92
CA GLY A 107 -9.73 17.37 -27.62
C GLY A 107 -10.69 17.29 -26.42
N SER A 108 -11.97 16.96 -26.62
CA SER A 108 -12.90 16.82 -25.50
C SER A 108 -12.55 15.59 -24.65
N ARG A 109 -12.32 15.80 -23.35
CA ARG A 109 -12.06 14.72 -22.38
C ARG A 109 -13.35 13.93 -22.12
N HIS A 110 -13.26 12.61 -22.20
CA HIS A 110 -14.35 11.70 -21.85
C HIS A 110 -14.15 11.09 -20.48
N SER A 111 -12.95 10.57 -20.21
CA SER A 111 -12.58 10.06 -18.90
C SER A 111 -11.08 10.20 -18.68
N ALA A 112 -10.66 10.19 -17.42
CA ALA A 112 -9.26 10.08 -17.04
C ALA A 112 -9.10 9.07 -15.91
N THR A 113 -8.00 8.32 -15.94
CA THR A 113 -7.53 7.49 -14.84
C THR A 113 -6.24 8.08 -14.35
N SER A 114 -6.18 8.43 -13.06
CA SER A 114 -4.97 8.93 -12.43
C SER A 114 -4.53 7.97 -11.34
N TRP A 115 -3.25 7.71 -11.20
CA TRP A 115 -2.75 6.91 -10.10
C TRP A 115 -1.45 7.45 -9.57
N CYS A 116 -1.34 7.36 -8.26
CA CYS A 116 -0.21 7.88 -7.54
C CYS A 116 0.83 6.78 -7.30
N CYS A 117 2.02 7.31 -7.07
CA CYS A 117 3.28 6.80 -7.56
C CYS A 117 4.43 7.28 -6.66
N GLY A 118 5.55 6.57 -6.77
CA GLY A 118 6.82 6.96 -6.16
C GLY A 118 6.97 6.58 -4.68
N ARG A 119 8.18 6.14 -4.31
CA ARG A 119 8.67 5.61 -3.01
C ARG A 119 7.94 4.40 -2.43
N MET A 120 6.68 4.15 -2.77
CA MET A 120 5.95 2.95 -2.34
C MET A 120 6.31 1.74 -3.21
N SER A 121 6.86 0.72 -2.56
CA SER A 121 7.23 -0.57 -3.14
C SER A 121 6.10 -1.58 -3.11
N TYR A 122 5.06 -1.38 -2.29
CA TYR A 122 3.99 -2.36 -2.11
C TYR A 122 2.61 -1.82 -2.46
N THR A 123 2.41 -0.50 -2.40
CA THR A 123 1.10 0.16 -2.55
C THR A 123 0.95 0.88 -3.89
N THR A 124 -0.27 0.95 -4.39
CA THR A 124 -0.70 1.81 -5.51
C THR A 124 -2.14 2.23 -5.28
N PHE A 125 -2.47 3.48 -5.60
CA PHE A 125 -3.81 4.01 -5.39
C PHE A 125 -4.11 5.06 -6.45
N GLY A 126 -5.39 5.28 -6.75
CA GLY A 126 -5.76 6.14 -7.84
C GLY A 126 -7.24 6.42 -7.94
N THR A 127 -7.57 7.14 -9.00
CA THR A 127 -8.89 7.67 -9.28
C THR A 127 -9.26 7.37 -10.74
N TRP A 128 -10.55 7.39 -11.01
CA TRP A 128 -11.10 7.44 -12.35
C TRP A 128 -12.26 8.44 -12.37
N THR A 129 -12.27 9.32 -13.37
CA THR A 129 -13.34 10.31 -13.54
C THR A 129 -13.90 10.21 -14.94
N ASP A 130 -15.22 10.18 -15.06
CA ASP A 130 -15.96 10.36 -16.32
C ASP A 130 -16.45 11.81 -16.39
N PHE A 131 -15.88 12.59 -17.30
CA PHE A 131 -16.16 14.02 -17.43
C PHE A 131 -17.51 14.32 -18.10
N LYS A 132 -18.15 13.33 -18.74
CA LYS A 132 -19.49 13.49 -19.32
C LYS A 132 -20.57 13.35 -18.27
N THR A 133 -20.38 12.43 -17.33
CA THR A 133 -21.37 12.11 -16.29
C THR A 133 -21.06 12.72 -14.93
N GLY A 134 -19.82 13.19 -14.72
CA GLY A 134 -19.32 13.62 -13.42
C GLY A 134 -19.05 12.46 -12.45
N LYS A 135 -19.12 11.21 -12.91
CA LYS A 135 -18.87 10.05 -12.06
C LYS A 135 -17.40 10.01 -11.66
N HIS A 136 -17.14 9.88 -10.35
CA HIS A 136 -15.81 9.79 -9.78
C HIS A 136 -15.68 8.50 -8.96
N ASP A 137 -14.71 7.67 -9.33
CA ASP A 137 -14.37 6.43 -8.65
C ASP A 137 -12.95 6.49 -8.12
N VAL A 138 -12.71 5.77 -7.03
CA VAL A 138 -11.40 5.66 -6.38
C VAL A 138 -11.05 4.20 -6.17
N PHE A 139 -9.76 3.89 -6.17
CA PHE A 139 -9.27 2.54 -5.96
C PHE A 139 -7.93 2.55 -5.23
N TYR A 140 -7.63 1.43 -4.61
CA TYR A 140 -6.31 1.15 -4.05
C TYR A 140 -5.98 -0.33 -4.16
N THR A 141 -4.69 -0.63 -4.23
CA THR A 141 -4.16 -1.98 -4.24
C THR A 141 -2.76 -2.04 -3.65
N GLY A 142 -2.33 -3.24 -3.31
CA GLY A 142 -0.95 -3.49 -2.95
C GLY A 142 -0.67 -4.95 -2.66
N GLU A 143 0.54 -5.22 -2.19
CA GLU A 143 0.91 -6.50 -1.57
C GLU A 143 0.49 -6.47 -0.10
N PRO A 144 -0.67 -7.06 0.28
CA PRO A 144 -1.24 -6.91 1.61
C PRO A 144 -0.37 -7.55 2.69
N THR A 145 -0.18 -6.84 3.81
CA THR A 145 0.41 -7.42 5.02
C THR A 145 -0.56 -8.45 5.60
N LEU A 146 -0.11 -9.68 5.80
CA LEU A 146 -0.91 -10.70 6.49
C LEU A 146 -1.26 -10.23 7.91
N ALA A 147 -2.45 -10.57 8.41
CA ALA A 147 -2.91 -10.15 9.72
C ALA A 147 -1.92 -10.51 10.85
N ALA A 148 -1.29 -11.69 10.75
CA ALA A 148 -0.27 -12.16 11.70
C ALA A 148 1.04 -11.35 11.68
N ASN A 149 1.29 -10.59 10.60
CA ASN A 149 2.51 -9.81 10.39
C ASN A 149 2.29 -8.30 10.64
N VAL A 150 1.06 -7.86 10.91
CA VAL A 150 0.81 -6.50 11.38
C VAL A 150 1.33 -6.38 12.82
N PRO A 151 2.12 -5.34 13.16
CA PRO A 151 2.57 -5.13 14.53
C PRO A 151 1.39 -5.10 15.51
N THR A 152 1.57 -5.66 16.70
CA THR A 152 0.53 -5.74 17.75
C THR A 152 0.75 -4.77 18.90
N GLN A 153 1.87 -4.03 18.88
CA GLN A 153 2.28 -3.08 19.90
C GLN A 153 3.04 -1.90 19.28
N GLY A 154 3.14 -0.81 20.04
CA GLY A 154 3.83 0.40 19.64
C GLY A 154 3.00 1.28 18.70
N THR A 155 3.60 2.40 18.32
CA THR A 155 2.99 3.39 17.43
C THR A 155 3.83 3.58 16.18
N ALA A 156 3.21 4.12 15.13
CA ALA A 156 3.90 4.48 13.90
C ALA A 156 3.21 5.68 13.24
N THR A 157 4.01 6.53 12.62
CA THR A 157 3.52 7.58 11.71
C THR A 157 3.80 7.16 10.28
N TYR A 158 2.79 7.26 9.43
CA TYR A 158 2.89 7.04 7.99
C TYR A 158 2.69 8.39 7.29
N ILE A 159 3.56 8.70 6.34
CA ILE A 159 3.50 9.92 5.54
C ILE A 159 3.33 9.52 4.08
N GLY A 160 2.41 10.21 3.40
CA GLY A 160 2.13 9.97 1.99
C GLY A 160 1.17 11.01 1.45
N HIS A 161 0.25 10.55 0.61
CA HIS A 161 -0.65 11.45 -0.11
C HIS A 161 -2.06 10.89 -0.28
N GLY A 162 -3.03 11.80 -0.38
CA GLY A 162 -4.34 11.56 -0.96
C GLY A 162 -4.38 12.00 -2.42
N LEU A 163 -5.26 11.37 -3.20
CA LEU A 163 -5.52 11.69 -4.60
C LEU A 163 -7.02 11.83 -4.83
N ARG A 164 -7.41 12.96 -5.42
CA ARG A 164 -8.75 13.23 -5.95
C ARG A 164 -8.59 13.76 -7.36
N GLU A 165 -9.24 13.10 -8.31
CA GLU A 165 -8.91 13.24 -9.74
C GLU A 165 -7.39 13.09 -9.98
N ASP A 166 -6.73 14.07 -10.59
CA ASP A 166 -5.27 14.16 -10.73
C ASP A 166 -4.61 15.03 -9.65
N VAL A 167 -5.38 15.58 -8.71
CA VAL A 167 -4.88 16.48 -7.66
C VAL A 167 -4.45 15.68 -6.44
N ARG A 168 -3.22 15.93 -6.01
CA ARG A 168 -2.58 15.28 -4.87
C ARG A 168 -2.51 16.23 -3.68
N SER A 169 -2.76 15.70 -2.49
CA SER A 169 -2.59 16.42 -1.23
C SER A 169 -1.83 15.58 -0.20
N ASP A 170 -1.12 16.22 0.72
CA ASP A 170 -0.32 15.55 1.74
C ASP A 170 -1.20 14.81 2.75
N ALA A 171 -0.76 13.62 3.14
CA ALA A 171 -1.47 12.76 4.06
C ALA A 171 -0.55 12.26 5.18
N THR A 172 -1.09 12.24 6.39
CA THR A 172 -0.44 11.68 7.58
C THR A 172 -1.39 10.73 8.28
N PHE A 173 -0.89 9.57 8.68
CA PHE A 173 -1.63 8.59 9.48
C PHE A 173 -0.83 8.23 10.72
N ASN A 174 -1.47 8.37 11.88
CA ASN A 174 -0.93 7.94 13.16
C ASN A 174 -1.62 6.65 13.55
N VAL A 175 -0.83 5.59 13.68
CA VAL A 175 -1.27 4.24 14.02
C VAL A 175 -0.79 3.90 15.41
N ASP A 176 -1.71 3.45 16.25
CA ASP A 176 -1.40 2.78 17.50
C ASP A 176 -1.80 1.32 17.37
N PHE A 177 -0.80 0.45 17.28
CA PHE A 177 -0.99 -0.99 17.10
C PHE A 177 -1.47 -1.66 18.39
N GLY A 178 -1.05 -1.15 19.56
CA GLY A 178 -1.49 -1.68 20.86
C GLY A 178 -2.95 -1.34 21.12
N ALA A 179 -3.35 -0.10 20.83
CA ALA A 179 -4.74 0.35 20.95
C ALA A 179 -5.63 -0.07 19.75
N LYS A 180 -5.02 -0.61 18.68
CA LYS A 180 -5.68 -0.95 17.40
C LYS A 180 -6.45 0.23 16.81
N THR A 181 -5.84 1.40 16.80
CA THR A 181 -6.43 2.62 16.24
C THR A 181 -5.60 3.18 15.10
N ILE A 182 -6.28 3.85 14.17
CA ILE A 182 -5.68 4.62 13.10
C ILE A 182 -6.39 5.97 12.98
N ASN A 183 -5.61 7.04 12.98
CA ASN A 183 -6.09 8.40 12.80
C ASN A 183 -5.38 9.01 11.59
N GLY A 184 -6.14 9.35 10.57
CA GLY A 184 -5.63 9.89 9.30
C GLY A 184 -6.05 11.34 9.10
N ASN A 185 -5.20 12.10 8.42
CA ASN A 185 -5.54 13.42 7.91
C ASN A 185 -4.95 13.60 6.51
N ILE A 186 -5.77 14.02 5.55
CA ILE A 186 -5.32 14.52 4.26
C ILE A 186 -5.57 16.03 4.25
N ALA A 187 -4.54 16.82 3.96
CA ALA A 187 -4.62 18.27 4.02
C ALA A 187 -5.59 18.84 2.98
N ALA A 188 -6.18 19.99 3.30
CA ALA A 188 -6.84 20.81 2.29
C ALA A 188 -5.77 21.37 1.33
N ALA A 189 -6.08 21.43 0.05
CA ALA A 189 -5.21 22.04 -0.96
C ALA A 189 -6.05 22.58 -2.12
N ASP A 190 -5.49 23.55 -2.84
CA ASP A 190 -6.13 24.08 -4.04
C ASP A 190 -6.36 22.97 -5.06
N GLY A 191 -7.57 22.91 -5.62
CA GLY A 191 -8.02 21.84 -6.52
C GLY A 191 -8.38 20.52 -5.83
N PHE A 192 -7.74 20.17 -4.70
CA PHE A 192 -8.11 18.99 -3.92
C PHE A 192 -9.42 19.24 -3.16
N GLY A 193 -9.57 20.43 -2.57
CA GLY A 193 -10.74 20.82 -1.79
C GLY A 193 -10.50 20.72 -0.27
N SER A 194 -11.55 20.38 0.47
CA SER A 194 -11.51 20.31 1.94
C SER A 194 -10.57 19.23 2.45
N ALA A 195 -10.02 19.44 3.64
CA ALA A 195 -9.27 18.42 4.36
C ALA A 195 -10.15 17.21 4.68
N VAL A 196 -9.53 16.02 4.74
CA VAL A 196 -10.20 14.77 5.09
C VAL A 196 -9.66 14.27 6.42
N ALA A 197 -10.48 14.28 7.47
CA ALA A 197 -10.16 13.69 8.76
C ALA A 197 -10.70 12.25 8.83
N MET A 198 -9.92 11.32 9.36
CA MET A 198 -10.26 9.90 9.44
C MET A 198 -9.93 9.33 10.82
N GLN A 199 -10.86 8.56 11.39
CA GLN A 199 -10.68 7.90 12.68
C GLN A 199 -11.29 6.49 12.62
N GLY A 200 -10.48 5.49 12.93
CA GLY A 200 -10.89 4.09 12.77
C GLY A 200 -10.08 3.09 13.58
N ASN A 201 -10.38 1.83 13.32
CA ASN A 201 -9.83 0.69 14.04
C ASN A 201 -9.12 -0.27 13.09
N ILE A 202 -8.12 -0.98 13.64
CA ILE A 202 -7.32 -1.97 12.94
C ILE A 202 -7.86 -3.37 13.24
N ALA A 203 -8.10 -4.15 12.20
CA ALA A 203 -8.51 -5.55 12.28
C ALA A 203 -8.08 -6.32 11.03
N ASP A 204 -7.69 -7.58 11.19
CA ASP A 204 -7.51 -8.54 10.08
C ASP A 204 -6.56 -8.08 8.96
N GLY A 205 -5.48 -7.38 9.32
CA GLY A 205 -4.53 -6.81 8.34
C GLY A 205 -4.99 -5.49 7.70
N GLY A 206 -6.24 -5.10 7.94
CA GLY A 206 -6.89 -3.91 7.42
C GLY A 206 -7.23 -2.88 8.48
N PHE A 207 -7.92 -1.84 8.04
CA PHE A 207 -8.52 -0.84 8.90
C PHE A 207 -9.79 -0.27 8.28
N THR A 208 -10.73 0.12 9.12
CA THR A 208 -11.96 0.80 8.71
C THR A 208 -12.37 1.85 9.73
N GLY A 209 -13.15 2.84 9.32
CA GLY A 209 -13.65 3.85 10.26
C GLY A 209 -14.47 4.94 9.60
N LYS A 210 -14.61 6.06 10.33
CA LYS A 210 -15.34 7.24 9.90
C LYS A 210 -14.39 8.24 9.23
N ALA A 211 -14.90 8.92 8.21
CA ALA A 211 -14.22 10.02 7.55
C ALA A 211 -15.11 11.28 7.60
N GLN A 212 -14.50 12.45 7.62
CA GLN A 212 -15.20 13.74 7.54
C GLN A 212 -14.46 14.69 6.61
N SER A 213 -15.20 15.41 5.76
CA SER A 213 -14.64 16.38 4.81
C SER A 213 -15.67 17.45 4.47
N GLY A 214 -15.34 18.73 4.67
CA GLY A 214 -16.21 19.83 4.25
C GLY A 214 -17.64 19.78 4.81
N GLY A 215 -17.82 19.24 6.02
CA GLY A 215 -19.13 19.04 6.64
C GLY A 215 -19.89 17.77 6.19
N GLN A 216 -19.29 16.95 5.34
CA GLN A 216 -19.83 15.65 4.94
C GLN A 216 -19.29 14.55 5.85
N ASP A 217 -20.17 13.65 6.26
CA ASP A 217 -19.78 12.38 6.88
C ASP A 217 -19.52 11.32 5.80
N GLY A 218 -18.55 10.46 6.08
CA GLY A 218 -18.14 9.37 5.20
C GLY A 218 -17.55 8.21 5.98
N THR A 219 -17.01 7.27 5.23
CA THR A 219 -16.26 6.12 5.76
C THR A 219 -14.92 6.00 5.05
N PHE A 220 -13.98 5.34 5.70
CA PHE A 220 -12.75 4.93 5.03
C PHE A 220 -12.45 3.48 5.33
N THR A 221 -11.72 2.86 4.40
CA THR A 221 -11.28 1.47 4.47
C THR A 221 -9.94 1.35 3.77
N GLY A 222 -9.10 0.43 4.24
CA GLY A 222 -7.78 0.21 3.67
C GLY A 222 -7.09 -1.00 4.29
N HIS A 223 -5.87 -1.23 3.84
CA HIS A 223 -5.00 -2.23 4.45
C HIS A 223 -3.53 -1.83 4.47
N PHE A 224 -2.80 -2.46 5.39
CA PHE A 224 -1.35 -2.38 5.42
C PHE A 224 -0.78 -3.18 4.26
N ASN A 225 0.37 -2.74 3.76
CA ASN A 225 1.08 -3.35 2.64
C ASN A 225 2.55 -3.59 2.98
N GLY A 226 3.10 -4.62 2.36
CA GLY A 226 4.47 -5.08 2.54
C GLY A 226 4.63 -6.13 3.66
N PRO A 227 5.79 -6.77 3.76
CA PRO A 227 6.02 -7.87 4.71
C PRO A 227 5.74 -7.55 6.18
N ALA A 228 5.85 -6.29 6.58
CA ALA A 228 5.80 -5.83 7.97
C ALA A 228 5.03 -4.50 8.14
N ALA A 229 4.01 -4.27 7.30
CA ALA A 229 3.24 -3.02 7.28
C ALA A 229 4.14 -1.78 7.07
N GLN A 230 5.04 -1.84 6.09
CA GLN A 230 5.89 -0.70 5.73
C GLN A 230 5.06 0.41 5.07
N GLU A 231 3.93 0.05 4.48
CA GLU A 231 3.05 0.97 3.77
C GLU A 231 1.59 0.71 4.13
N LEU A 232 0.73 1.64 3.75
CA LEU A 232 -0.72 1.47 3.78
C LEU A 232 -1.34 2.09 2.54
N GLY A 233 -2.50 1.58 2.16
CA GLY A 233 -3.34 2.14 1.11
C GLY A 233 -4.82 2.02 1.46
N GLY A 234 -5.65 2.90 0.92
CA GLY A 234 -7.08 2.87 1.17
C GLY A 234 -7.87 3.90 0.38
N ILE A 235 -9.16 3.96 0.67
CA ILE A 235 -10.11 4.92 0.10
C ILE A 235 -10.98 5.52 1.20
N ALA A 236 -11.33 6.79 1.05
CA ALA A 236 -12.38 7.46 1.79
C ALA A 236 -13.56 7.73 0.85
N SER A 237 -14.77 7.37 1.29
CA SER A 237 -16.00 7.48 0.51
C SER A 237 -17.03 8.36 1.22
N PHE A 238 -17.71 9.20 0.44
CA PHE A 238 -18.71 10.16 0.91
C PHE A 238 -20.01 10.01 0.11
N ALA A 239 -21.09 10.61 0.62
CA ALA A 239 -22.36 10.64 -0.09
C ALA A 239 -22.24 11.37 -1.44
N ASP A 240 -21.56 12.51 -1.45
CA ASP A 240 -21.06 13.11 -2.68
C ASP A 240 -19.82 12.36 -3.18
N THR A 241 -20.03 11.45 -4.13
CA THR A 241 -18.96 10.60 -4.67
C THR A 241 -17.85 11.39 -5.37
N THR A 242 -18.10 12.64 -5.79
CA THR A 242 -17.05 13.52 -6.35
C THR A 242 -15.99 13.89 -5.31
N GLN A 243 -16.33 13.74 -4.02
CA GLN A 243 -15.43 13.97 -2.90
C GLN A 243 -14.69 12.71 -2.45
N ASN A 244 -14.90 11.56 -3.09
CA ASN A 244 -14.15 10.35 -2.77
C ASN A 244 -12.64 10.60 -2.95
N VAL A 245 -11.82 9.91 -2.15
CA VAL A 245 -10.36 10.08 -2.15
C VAL A 245 -9.70 8.73 -2.05
N ALA A 246 -8.69 8.48 -2.87
CA ALA A 246 -7.76 7.37 -2.69
C ALA A 246 -6.51 7.86 -1.93
N PHE A 247 -5.89 7.01 -1.13
CA PHE A 247 -4.68 7.40 -0.40
C PHE A 247 -3.68 6.25 -0.25
N GLY A 248 -2.43 6.62 -0.01
CA GLY A 248 -1.37 5.70 0.36
C GLY A 248 -0.22 6.41 1.05
N ALA A 249 0.48 5.71 1.95
CA ALA A 249 1.52 6.28 2.79
C ALA A 249 2.58 5.23 3.19
N THR A 250 3.79 5.72 3.51
CA THR A 250 4.93 4.93 3.95
C THR A 250 5.27 5.24 5.39
N ARG A 251 5.55 4.21 6.18
CA ARG A 251 6.00 4.31 7.57
C ARG A 251 7.30 5.10 7.68
N GLN A 252 7.41 5.97 8.67
CA GLN A 252 8.62 6.74 9.00
C GLN A 252 9.49 6.06 10.06
#